data_AF-A0A559NUU3-F1
#
_entry.id   AF-A0A559NUU3-F1
#
_cell.length_a   1.000
_cell.length_b   1.000
_cell.length_c   1.000
_cell.angle_alpha   90.00
_cell.angle_beta   90.00
_cell.angle_gamma   90.00
#
_symmetry.space_group_name_H-M   'P 1'
#
loop_
_entity.id
_entity.type
_entity.pdbx_description
1 polymer ?
#
loop_
_entity_poly.entity_id
_entity_poly.type
_entity_poly.pdbx_seq_one_letter_code
_entity_poly.pdbx_strand_id
1 'polypeptide(L)'
;MYLKQIYKKRLLSIENYEITDVILYILILPHSMAYRSLKNLPIYRKALELCTMSREIASYVTFNKDLVRLYESKSLRDIIANSILTDAILIPQKIAQVEHSNCTNERLEHISFINIIIRNINSYCLGLEKHGVKETEYINLLRAEIKSFRKSYKKWRIEHL
;
A
#
# COMPACT_ATOMS: atom_id res chain seq x y z
N MET A 1 -2.69 -18.19 21.77
CA MET A 1 -1.71 -17.40 22.56
C MET A 1 -0.51 -16.91 21.73
N TYR A 2 -0.06 -17.67 20.72
CA TYR A 2 1.07 -17.33 19.82
C TYR A 2 0.84 -16.13 18.88
N LEU A 3 -0.38 -15.96 18.35
CA LEU A 3 -0.70 -14.86 17.41
C LEU A 3 -0.61 -13.47 18.07
N LYS A 4 -0.96 -13.34 19.37
CA LYS A 4 -0.81 -12.06 20.10
C LYS A 4 0.65 -11.63 20.28
N GLN A 5 1.58 -12.58 20.38
CA GLN A 5 3.01 -12.27 20.47
C GLN A 5 3.60 -11.84 19.13
N ILE A 6 3.14 -12.42 18.01
CA ILE A 6 3.53 -11.97 16.66
C ILE A 6 3.04 -10.54 16.41
N TYR A 7 1.79 -10.22 16.76
CA TYR A 7 1.27 -8.85 16.62
C TYR A 7 1.96 -7.85 17.56
N LYS A 8 2.29 -8.22 18.80
CA LYS A 8 3.00 -7.33 19.75
C LYS A 8 4.45 -7.09 19.34
N LYS A 9 5.14 -8.11 18.80
CA LYS A 9 6.52 -7.97 18.28
C LYS A 9 6.54 -7.17 16.96
N ARG A 10 5.47 -7.23 16.17
CA ARG A 10 5.27 -6.41 14.97
C ARG A 10 4.90 -4.96 15.32
N LEU A 11 4.09 -4.72 16.36
CA LEU A 11 3.81 -3.37 16.88
C LEU A 11 5.07 -2.70 17.43
N LEU A 12 5.89 -3.42 18.20
CA LEU A 12 7.14 -2.90 18.76
C LEU A 12 8.23 -2.63 17.71
N SER A 13 8.16 -3.25 16.53
CA SER A 13 9.01 -2.89 15.37
C SER A 13 8.45 -1.73 14.53
N ILE A 14 7.18 -1.36 14.73
CA ILE A 14 6.48 -0.30 13.99
C ILE A 14 6.56 1.04 14.75
N GLU A 15 6.63 1.03 16.08
CA GLU A 15 6.81 2.24 16.92
C GLU A 15 8.15 2.97 16.71
N ASN A 16 9.08 2.45 15.90
CA ASN A 16 10.33 3.15 15.53
C ASN A 16 10.44 3.52 14.04
N TYR A 17 9.49 3.12 13.20
CA TYR A 17 9.32 3.64 11.84
C TYR A 17 8.17 4.65 11.82
N GLU A 18 8.11 5.47 12.87
CA GLU A 18 7.07 6.47 13.04
C GLU A 18 7.38 7.68 12.17
N ILE A 19 6.44 7.98 11.26
CA ILE A 19 6.02 9.32 10.79
C ILE A 19 7.10 10.21 10.16
N THR A 20 8.28 10.32 10.76
CA THR A 20 9.52 10.89 10.23
C THR A 20 9.87 10.36 8.85
N ASP A 21 9.82 9.06 8.56
CA ASP A 21 10.10 8.55 7.21
C ASP A 21 9.06 8.98 6.17
N VAL A 22 7.78 9.03 6.54
CA VAL A 22 6.70 9.48 5.64
C VAL A 22 6.81 10.98 5.39
N ILE A 23 7.15 11.77 6.41
CA ILE A 23 7.38 13.22 6.30
C ILE A 23 8.68 13.52 5.52
N LEU A 24 9.75 12.75 5.73
CA LEU A 24 11.01 12.85 4.98
C LEU A 24 10.78 12.51 3.50
N TYR A 25 9.96 11.50 3.19
CA TYR A 25 9.60 11.13 1.81
C TYR A 25 8.65 12.15 1.14
N ILE A 26 7.70 12.72 1.89
CA ILE A 26 6.73 13.69 1.37
C ILE A 26 7.36 15.08 1.17
N LEU A 27 8.32 15.50 2.00
CA LEU A 27 8.91 16.84 1.95
C LEU A 27 10.26 16.90 1.22
N ILE A 28 11.09 15.86 1.26
CA ILE A 28 12.47 15.92 0.73
C ILE A 28 12.60 15.24 -0.64
N LEU A 29 11.94 14.09 -0.87
CA LEU A 29 12.04 13.42 -2.17
C LEU A 29 11.44 14.16 -3.36
N PRO A 30 10.40 15.01 -3.27
CA PRO A 30 9.87 15.72 -4.44
C PRO A 30 10.91 16.58 -5.19
N HIS A 31 12.07 16.86 -4.59
CA HIS A 31 13.11 17.73 -5.13
C HIS A 31 14.42 17.01 -5.50
N SER A 32 14.57 15.70 -5.24
CA SER A 32 15.77 14.95 -5.65
C SER A 32 15.69 14.51 -7.12
N MET A 33 16.84 14.42 -7.81
CA MET A 33 16.92 13.89 -9.18
C MET A 33 16.41 12.44 -9.26
N ALA A 34 16.66 11.66 -8.21
CA ALA A 34 16.19 10.28 -8.07
C ALA A 34 14.66 10.16 -8.06
N TYR A 35 13.95 11.13 -7.49
CA TYR A 35 12.48 11.12 -7.56
C TYR A 35 11.95 11.47 -8.95
N ARG A 36 12.63 12.34 -9.70
CA ARG A 36 12.24 12.65 -11.09
C ARG A 36 12.43 11.44 -12.00
N SER A 37 13.47 10.64 -11.79
CA SER A 37 13.64 9.37 -12.51
C SER A 37 12.56 8.36 -12.14
N LEU A 38 12.27 8.18 -10.84
CA LEU A 38 11.18 7.30 -10.39
C LEU A 38 9.81 7.71 -10.94
N LYS A 39 9.51 9.01 -10.95
CA LYS A 39 8.26 9.53 -11.52
C LYS A 39 8.09 9.22 -12.99
N ASN A 40 9.15 8.91 -13.73
CA ASN A 40 9.06 8.52 -15.13
C ASN A 40 8.85 7.02 -15.33
N LEU A 41 9.03 6.20 -14.28
CA LEU A 41 8.76 4.77 -14.33
C LEU A 41 7.25 4.52 -14.44
N PRO A 42 6.78 3.82 -15.49
CA PRO A 42 5.36 3.51 -15.64
C PRO A 42 4.79 2.75 -14.44
N ILE A 43 5.57 1.85 -13.83
CA ILE A 43 5.14 1.08 -12.66
C ILE A 43 4.94 1.96 -11.43
N TYR A 44 5.81 2.95 -11.23
CA TYR A 44 5.74 3.86 -10.10
C TYR A 44 4.51 4.76 -10.20
N ARG A 45 4.22 5.27 -11.40
CA ARG A 45 2.96 6.01 -11.67
C ARG A 45 1.73 5.17 -11.37
N LYS A 46 1.70 3.90 -11.81
CA LYS A 46 0.61 2.97 -11.48
C LYS A 46 0.47 2.70 -9.99
N ALA A 47 1.58 2.66 -9.25
CA ALA A 47 1.53 2.54 -7.79
C ALA A 47 0.89 3.78 -7.15
N LEU A 48 1.22 4.98 -7.62
CA LEU A 48 0.62 6.23 -7.12
C LEU A 48 -0.88 6.35 -7.45
N GLU A 49 -1.30 5.90 -8.63
CA GLU A 49 -2.72 5.80 -9.01
C GLU A 49 -3.47 4.86 -8.04
N LEU A 50 -2.90 3.69 -7.73
CA LEU A 50 -3.47 2.75 -6.76
C LEU A 50 -3.52 3.33 -5.33
N CYS A 51 -2.51 4.09 -4.91
CA CYS A 51 -2.54 4.81 -3.62
C CYS A 51 -3.68 5.83 -3.58
N THR A 52 -3.88 6.57 -4.66
CA THR A 52 -4.93 7.58 -4.78
C THR A 52 -6.29 6.93 -4.69
N MET A 53 -6.55 5.88 -5.49
CA MET A 53 -7.80 5.12 -5.43
C MET A 53 -8.07 4.53 -4.03
N SER A 54 -7.04 3.97 -3.39
CA SER A 54 -7.15 3.42 -2.03
C SER A 54 -7.52 4.49 -1.00
N ARG A 55 -7.01 5.72 -1.16
CA ARG A 55 -7.34 6.86 -0.30
C ARG A 55 -8.79 7.28 -0.47
N GLU A 56 -9.26 7.43 -1.70
CA GLU A 56 -10.65 7.80 -1.98
C GLU A 56 -11.63 6.78 -1.39
N ILE A 57 -11.32 5.49 -1.50
CA ILE A 57 -12.13 4.42 -0.90
C ILE A 57 -12.11 4.48 0.62
N ALA A 58 -10.95 4.73 1.23
CA ALA A 58 -10.88 4.86 2.68
C ALA A 58 -11.70 6.06 3.19
N SER A 59 -11.63 7.21 2.49
CA SER A 59 -12.46 8.39 2.79
C SER A 59 -13.95 8.09 2.66
N TYR A 60 -14.34 7.36 1.62
CA TYR A 60 -15.73 6.98 1.37
C TYR A 60 -16.28 6.01 2.41
N VAL A 61 -15.58 4.89 2.66
CA VAL A 61 -16.00 3.84 3.61
C VAL A 61 -16.19 4.39 5.02
N THR A 62 -15.44 5.43 5.37
CA THR A 62 -15.43 6.02 6.70
C THR A 62 -16.43 7.18 6.87
N PHE A 63 -17.26 7.45 5.85
CA PHE A 63 -18.25 8.54 5.86
C PHE A 63 -17.64 9.91 6.19
N ASN A 64 -16.49 10.26 5.58
CA ASN A 64 -15.78 11.53 5.83
C ASN A 64 -15.36 11.73 7.30
N LYS A 65 -14.92 10.67 7.99
CA LYS A 65 -14.10 10.85 9.20
C LYS A 65 -12.71 11.31 8.76
N ASP A 66 -12.17 12.35 9.39
CA ASP A 66 -10.76 12.73 9.18
C ASP A 66 -9.82 11.54 9.43
N LEU A 67 -8.69 11.48 8.71
CA LEU A 67 -7.73 10.36 8.75
C LEU A 67 -7.35 9.92 10.17
N VAL A 68 -7.23 10.86 11.11
CA VAL A 68 -6.93 10.59 12.53
C VAL A 68 -8.01 9.71 13.18
N ARG A 69 -9.29 10.05 12.96
CA ARG A 69 -10.43 9.29 13.50
C ARG A 69 -10.58 7.92 12.86
N LEU A 70 -10.09 7.76 11.64
CA LEU A 70 -10.04 6.46 10.97
C LEU A 70 -9.02 5.54 11.66
N TYR A 71 -7.81 6.02 11.99
CA TYR A 71 -6.82 5.25 12.75
C TYR A 71 -7.32 4.76 14.12
N GLU A 72 -8.20 5.53 14.77
CA GLU A 72 -8.74 5.20 16.09
C GLU A 72 -10.00 4.31 16.05
N SER A 73 -10.55 4.04 14.86
CA SER A 73 -11.84 3.35 14.73
C SER A 73 -11.75 1.85 15.01
N LYS A 74 -12.78 1.33 15.70
CA LYS A 74 -12.95 -0.09 16.01
C LYS A 74 -13.91 -0.82 15.04
N SER A 75 -14.48 -0.12 14.06
CA SER A 75 -15.33 -0.77 13.06
C SER A 75 -14.48 -1.65 12.14
N LEU A 76 -14.92 -2.88 11.86
CA LEU A 76 -14.21 -3.76 10.93
C LEU A 76 -14.02 -3.10 9.56
N ARG A 77 -15.01 -2.33 9.08
CA ARG A 77 -14.93 -1.59 7.82
C ARG A 77 -13.80 -0.56 7.83
N ASP A 78 -13.71 0.22 8.90
CA ASP A 78 -12.69 1.25 9.08
C ASP A 78 -11.29 0.61 9.21
N ILE A 79 -11.17 -0.50 9.94
CA ILE A 79 -9.92 -1.27 10.06
C ILE A 79 -9.46 -1.80 8.69
N ILE A 80 -10.40 -2.35 7.90
CA ILE A 80 -10.07 -2.86 6.56
C ILE A 80 -9.72 -1.70 5.62
N ALA A 81 -10.44 -0.59 5.65
CA ALA A 81 -10.13 0.61 4.87
C ALA A 81 -8.72 1.15 5.17
N ASN A 82 -8.35 1.22 6.45
CA ASN A 82 -6.99 1.55 6.88
C ASN A 82 -5.94 0.57 6.37
N SER A 83 -6.25 -0.73 6.42
CA SER A 83 -5.34 -1.76 5.96
C SER A 83 -5.10 -1.64 4.45
N ILE A 84 -6.15 -1.37 3.66
CA ILE A 84 -6.04 -1.09 2.22
C ILE A 84 -5.13 0.11 1.97
N LEU A 85 -5.40 1.25 2.63
CA LEU A 85 -4.62 2.48 2.44
C LEU A 85 -3.15 2.29 2.83
N THR A 86 -2.90 1.67 3.98
CA THR A 86 -1.55 1.42 4.49
C THR A 86 -0.76 0.55 3.51
N ASP A 87 -1.32 -0.58 3.10
CA ASP A 87 -0.66 -1.49 2.16
C ASP A 87 -0.43 -0.82 0.80
N ALA A 88 -1.38 -0.03 0.30
CA ALA A 88 -1.21 0.69 -0.96
C ALA A 88 -0.05 1.69 -0.90
N ILE A 89 0.07 2.48 0.18
CA ILE A 89 1.15 3.46 0.38
C ILE A 89 2.54 2.82 0.38
N LEU A 90 2.67 1.57 0.86
CA LEU A 90 3.94 0.87 0.90
C LEU A 90 4.43 0.42 -0.49
N ILE A 91 3.54 0.22 -1.47
CA ILE A 91 3.91 -0.23 -2.83
C ILE A 91 4.94 0.70 -3.50
N PRO A 92 4.68 2.02 -3.67
CA PRO A 92 5.65 2.91 -4.30
C PRO A 92 6.97 2.98 -3.53
N GLN A 93 6.96 2.86 -2.21
CA GLN A 93 8.18 2.81 -1.40
C GLN A 93 9.02 1.57 -1.73
N LYS A 94 8.39 0.40 -1.83
CA LYS A 94 9.09 -0.84 -2.22
C LYS A 94 9.61 -0.78 -3.66
N ILE A 95 8.88 -0.19 -4.59
CA ILE A 95 9.39 0.03 -5.96
C ILE A 95 10.63 0.92 -5.92
N ALA A 96 10.57 2.04 -5.20
CA ALA A 96 11.73 2.92 -5.06
C ALA A 96 12.94 2.19 -4.47
N GLN A 97 12.74 1.37 -3.43
CA GLN A 97 13.83 0.58 -2.85
C GLN A 97 14.43 -0.43 -3.83
N VAL A 98 13.62 -1.07 -4.69
CA VAL A 98 14.12 -1.97 -5.75
C VAL A 98 14.96 -1.23 -6.78
N GLU A 99 14.53 -0.04 -7.20
CA GLU A 99 15.23 0.78 -8.20
C GLU A 99 16.56 1.35 -7.69
N HIS A 100 16.68 1.58 -6.38
CA HIS A 100 17.90 2.12 -5.77
C HIS A 100 18.89 1.04 -5.32
N SER A 101 18.43 -0.20 -5.12
CA SER A 101 19.29 -1.25 -4.58
C SER A 101 20.19 -1.85 -5.67
N ASN A 102 21.49 -1.93 -5.36
CA ASN A 102 22.46 -2.66 -6.16
C ASN A 102 22.57 -4.14 -5.75
N CYS A 103 21.83 -4.57 -4.71
CA CYS A 103 21.85 -5.93 -4.18
C CYS A 103 20.65 -6.73 -4.67
N THR A 104 20.91 -7.83 -5.38
CA THR A 104 19.85 -8.71 -5.91
C THR A 104 18.95 -9.26 -4.80
N ASN A 105 19.51 -9.64 -3.65
CA ASN A 105 18.71 -10.21 -2.55
C ASN A 105 17.73 -9.18 -1.97
N GLU A 106 18.16 -7.92 -1.80
CA GLU A 106 17.29 -6.84 -1.33
C GLU A 106 16.17 -6.54 -2.33
N ARG A 107 16.49 -6.52 -3.63
CA ARG A 107 15.49 -6.37 -4.70
C ARG A 107 14.43 -7.48 -4.64
N LEU A 108 14.86 -8.73 -4.50
CA LEU A 108 13.96 -9.89 -4.39
C LEU A 108 13.10 -9.83 -3.14
N GLU A 109 13.65 -9.37 -2.01
CA GLU A 109 12.89 -9.18 -0.77
C GLU A 109 11.78 -8.15 -0.97
N HIS A 110 12.09 -6.98 -1.52
CA HIS A 110 11.10 -5.93 -1.78
C HIS A 110 10.04 -6.36 -2.81
N ILE A 111 10.43 -7.07 -3.87
CA ILE A 111 9.50 -7.70 -4.82
C ILE A 111 8.57 -8.69 -4.11
N SER A 112 9.10 -9.50 -3.18
CA SER A 112 8.30 -10.43 -2.37
C SER A 112 7.27 -9.67 -1.51
N PHE A 113 7.67 -8.57 -0.89
CA PHE A 113 6.76 -7.69 -0.13
C PHE A 113 5.64 -7.12 -1.01
N ILE A 114 5.95 -6.64 -2.22
CA ILE A 114 4.93 -6.15 -3.16
C ILE A 114 3.93 -7.28 -3.49
N ASN A 115 4.40 -8.52 -3.69
CA ASN A 115 3.51 -9.66 -3.93
C ASN A 115 2.60 -9.96 -2.73
N ILE A 116 3.08 -9.78 -1.49
CA ILE A 116 2.27 -9.92 -0.27
C ILE A 116 1.17 -8.84 -0.24
N ILE A 117 1.55 -7.57 -0.41
CA ILE A 117 0.63 -6.44 -0.40
C ILE A 117 -0.49 -6.61 -1.44
N ILE A 118 -0.16 -6.99 -2.68
CA ILE A 118 -1.17 -7.24 -3.73
C ILE A 118 -2.19 -8.30 -3.28
N ARG A 119 -1.74 -9.37 -2.59
CA ARG A 119 -2.62 -10.44 -2.09
C ARG A 119 -3.48 -9.96 -0.92
N ASN A 120 -2.91 -9.14 -0.04
CA ASN A 120 -3.62 -8.54 1.09
C ASN A 120 -4.76 -7.64 0.61
N ILE A 121 -4.51 -6.71 -0.32
CA ILE A 121 -5.55 -5.81 -0.82
C ILE A 121 -6.73 -6.57 -1.44
N ASN A 122 -6.46 -7.66 -2.17
CA ASN A 122 -7.53 -8.52 -2.68
C ASN A 122 -8.33 -9.21 -1.56
N SER A 123 -7.62 -9.66 -0.51
CA SER A 123 -8.25 -10.26 0.68
C SER A 123 -9.10 -9.26 1.45
N TYR A 124 -8.66 -7.99 1.54
CA TYR A 124 -9.42 -6.91 2.15
C TYR A 124 -10.70 -6.62 1.38
N CYS A 125 -10.63 -6.54 0.04
CA CYS A 125 -11.82 -6.41 -0.81
C CYS A 125 -12.83 -7.54 -0.54
N LEU A 126 -12.35 -8.79 -0.48
CA LEU A 126 -13.20 -9.94 -0.16
C LEU A 126 -13.79 -9.86 1.26
N GLY A 127 -13.01 -9.35 2.22
CA GLY A 127 -13.47 -9.13 3.59
C GLY A 127 -14.62 -8.13 3.68
N LEU A 128 -14.55 -7.02 2.95
CA LEU A 128 -15.62 -6.02 2.87
C LEU A 128 -16.91 -6.61 2.28
N GLU A 129 -16.80 -7.40 1.21
CA GLU A 129 -17.97 -8.05 0.59
C GLU A 129 -18.64 -9.05 1.53
N LYS A 130 -17.84 -9.91 2.18
CA LYS A 130 -18.36 -10.90 3.13
C LYS A 130 -19.02 -10.26 4.35
N HIS A 131 -18.59 -9.05 4.71
CA HIS A 131 -19.20 -8.26 5.78
C HIS A 131 -20.48 -7.50 5.32
N GLY A 132 -20.90 -7.66 4.06
CA GLY A 132 -22.16 -7.12 3.56
C GLY A 132 -22.11 -5.65 3.17
N VAL A 133 -20.93 -5.12 2.81
CA VAL A 133 -20.82 -3.80 2.17
C VAL A 133 -21.63 -3.82 0.86
N LYS A 134 -22.60 -2.92 0.74
CA LYS A 134 -23.54 -2.88 -0.41
C LYS A 134 -22.95 -2.11 -1.60
N GLU A 135 -21.96 -1.28 -1.32
CA GLU A 135 -21.28 -0.38 -2.23
C GLU A 135 -20.20 -1.11 -3.04
N THR A 136 -20.61 -2.18 -3.73
CA THR A 136 -19.72 -3.10 -4.46
C THR A 136 -18.99 -2.42 -5.62
N GLU A 137 -19.53 -1.32 -6.13
CA GLU A 137 -18.91 -0.51 -7.18
C GLU A 137 -17.51 -0.01 -6.79
N TYR A 138 -17.33 0.49 -5.56
CA TYR A 138 -16.02 0.96 -5.08
C TYR A 138 -15.02 -0.19 -4.92
N ILE A 139 -15.48 -1.34 -4.45
CA ILE A 139 -14.64 -2.54 -4.33
C ILE A 139 -14.20 -3.00 -5.73
N ASN A 140 -15.09 -2.92 -6.72
CA ASN A 140 -14.78 -3.26 -8.11
C ASN A 140 -13.82 -2.26 -8.75
N LEU A 141 -13.93 -0.97 -8.45
CA LEU A 141 -12.97 0.05 -8.88
C LEU A 141 -11.57 -0.24 -8.32
N LEU A 142 -11.44 -0.55 -7.03
CA LEU A 142 -10.15 -0.91 -6.44
C LEU A 142 -9.53 -2.15 -7.10
N ARG A 143 -10.34 -3.17 -7.37
CA ARG A 143 -9.88 -4.38 -8.06
C ARG A 143 -9.45 -4.12 -9.48
N ALA A 144 -10.15 -3.24 -10.20
CA ALA A 144 -9.76 -2.82 -11.53
C ALA A 144 -8.38 -2.12 -11.49
N GLU A 145 -8.16 -1.26 -10.49
CA GLU A 145 -6.87 -0.57 -10.32
C GLU A 145 -5.74 -1.53 -9.93
N ILE A 146 -5.99 -2.48 -9.00
CA ILE A 146 -5.06 -3.57 -8.67
C ILE A 146 -4.72 -4.39 -9.92
N LYS A 147 -5.71 -4.71 -10.77
CA LYS A 147 -5.49 -5.48 -12.00
C LYS A 147 -4.65 -4.70 -13.01
N SER A 148 -4.93 -3.40 -13.16
CA SER A 148 -4.14 -2.46 -13.95
C SER A 148 -2.68 -2.42 -13.48
N PHE A 149 -2.46 -2.20 -12.18
CA PHE A 149 -1.14 -2.21 -11.55
C PHE A 149 -0.41 -3.54 -11.77
N ARG A 150 -1.06 -4.68 -11.55
CA ARG A 150 -0.46 -6.02 -11.72
C ARG A 150 0.03 -6.28 -13.14
N LYS A 151 -0.65 -5.73 -14.15
CA LYS A 151 -0.23 -5.86 -15.55
C LYS A 151 1.10 -5.15 -15.81
N SER A 152 1.26 -3.93 -15.31
CA SER A 152 2.53 -3.20 -15.39
C SER A 152 3.60 -3.85 -14.52
N TYR A 153 3.24 -4.27 -13.32
CA TYR A 153 4.15 -4.90 -12.36
C TYR A 153 4.78 -6.18 -12.92
N LYS A 154 4.00 -7.02 -13.62
CA LYS A 154 4.53 -8.25 -14.22
C LYS A 154 5.67 -7.97 -15.22
N LYS A 155 5.56 -6.90 -16.01
CA LYS A 155 6.59 -6.52 -16.99
C LYS A 155 7.84 -6.01 -16.29
N TRP A 156 7.65 -5.00 -15.43
CA TRP A 156 8.72 -4.38 -14.66
C TRP A 156 9.50 -5.38 -13.79
N ARG A 157 8.80 -6.32 -13.15
CA ARG A 157 9.44 -7.32 -12.29
C ARG A 157 10.43 -8.20 -13.05
N ILE A 158 10.16 -8.53 -14.32
CA ILE A 158 11.07 -9.37 -15.12
C ILE A 158 12.41 -8.68 -15.37
N GLU A 159 12.43 -7.36 -15.47
CA GLU A 159 13.65 -6.56 -15.61
C GLU A 159 14.49 -6.53 -14.31
N HIS A 160 13.91 -7.02 -13.20
CA HIS A 160 14.50 -6.98 -11.87
C HIS A 160 14.65 -8.34 -11.19
N LEU A 161 14.38 -9.42 -11.92
CA LEU A 161 14.69 -10.81 -11.54
C LEU A 161 15.98 -11.24 -12.23
#